data_AF-A0A1G1HKF2-F1
#
_entry.id   AF-A0A1G1HKF2-F1
#
_cell.length_a   1.000
_cell.length_b   1.000
_cell.length_c   1.000
_cell.angle_alpha   90.00
_cell.angle_beta   90.00
_cell.angle_gamma   90.00
#
_symmetry.space_group_name_H-M   'P 1'
#
loop_
_entity.id
_entity.type
_entity.pdbx_description
1 polymer ?
#
loop_
_entity_poly.entity_id
_entity_poly.type
_entity_poly.pdbx_seq_one_letter_code
_entity_poly.pdbx_strand_id
1 'polypeptide(L)'
;MGKIAIFIFILFLAGLGGFAYVNQEITTIKIPFGGAYETPKIALILFSCVAGALAMLVVFTIRDTKRFIDNLQYQRRQKKEARVQEMYSKALNALLAHNEDEARGSLESILAEEPKHLDALLRLGDIASSEEDYQKAMNFYNKAFASNQQNPEVLFSLENLAEKTGRWAEALDYIEKIIDIDTDNLSALYKKRAILERDEKWGELVDVQNTILKHEHTEKDRQREQMNLLGYKYEYGRYSLERGDIEKAKKLFKILLRLDVDFVPAHIGLAEVMLRESESEDAVDFLEKSYDQTSSLIILARLEDLLISIGEPARLIRLYGNSLSKKPQNHALRFLLGKLYYRLEMIDDAFETFSYIDASGMASPELYQIMGDLYLRRNQCDKAAVEFKKAVDMKIAFRLPYWCSACGYLSQDWSGRCSSCNNWNTYTFKLHGAGKI
;
A
#
# COMPACT_ATOMS: atom_id res chain seq x y z
N MET A 1 22.01 -57.39 -36.53
CA MET A 1 23.39 -56.84 -36.57
C MET A 1 24.47 -57.92 -36.40
N GLY A 2 24.30 -58.93 -35.53
CA GLY A 2 25.35 -59.94 -35.28
C GLY A 2 25.83 -60.78 -36.48
N LYS A 3 24.93 -61.33 -37.32
CA LYS A 3 25.32 -62.24 -38.42
C LYS A 3 26.15 -61.57 -39.53
N ILE A 4 25.85 -60.30 -39.85
CA ILE A 4 26.58 -59.52 -40.87
C ILE A 4 27.97 -59.13 -40.36
N ALA A 5 28.09 -58.73 -39.09
CA ALA A 5 29.37 -58.42 -38.48
C ALA A 5 30.30 -59.66 -38.43
N ILE A 6 29.74 -60.84 -38.12
CA ILE A 6 30.50 -62.11 -38.14
C ILE A 6 30.99 -62.42 -39.56
N PHE A 7 30.16 -62.26 -40.59
CA PHE A 7 30.56 -62.52 -41.98
C PHE A 7 31.66 -61.56 -42.45
N ILE A 8 31.54 -60.26 -42.14
CA ILE A 8 32.57 -59.26 -42.46
C ILE A 8 33.88 -59.56 -41.71
N PHE A 9 33.80 -60.00 -40.45
CA PHE A 9 34.96 -60.40 -39.67
C PHE A 9 35.66 -61.64 -40.24
N ILE A 10 34.90 -62.64 -40.70
CA ILE A 10 35.45 -63.83 -41.37
C ILE A 10 36.15 -63.44 -42.68
N LEU A 11 35.55 -62.56 -43.50
CA LEU A 11 36.18 -62.04 -44.71
C LEU A 11 37.46 -61.26 -44.40
N PHE A 12 37.46 -60.45 -43.34
CA PHE A 12 38.63 -59.72 -42.88
C PHE A 12 39.76 -60.66 -42.43
N LEU A 13 39.44 -61.71 -41.65
CA LEU A 13 40.40 -62.74 -41.26
C LEU A 13 40.95 -63.53 -42.45
N ALA A 14 40.11 -63.87 -43.43
CA ALA A 14 40.54 -64.53 -44.66
C ALA A 14 41.48 -63.64 -45.48
N GLY A 15 41.18 -62.34 -45.60
CA GLY A 15 42.04 -61.34 -46.24
C GLY A 15 43.39 -61.17 -45.52
N LEU A 16 43.37 -61.14 -44.19
CA LEU A 16 44.58 -61.11 -43.36
C LEU A 16 45.44 -62.37 -43.53
N GLY A 17 44.81 -63.56 -43.60
CA GLY A 17 45.50 -64.82 -43.84
C GLY A 17 46.16 -64.88 -45.22
N GLY A 18 45.46 -64.40 -46.26
CA GLY A 18 46.04 -64.26 -47.60
C GLY A 18 47.21 -63.27 -47.64
N PHE A 19 47.09 -62.13 -46.95
CA PHE A 19 48.16 -61.13 -46.85
C PHE A 19 49.37 -61.67 -46.06
N ALA A 20 49.14 -62.51 -45.03
CA ALA A 20 50.17 -63.21 -44.26
C ALA A 20 50.97 -64.18 -45.10
N TYR A 21 50.29 -64.92 -45.97
CA TYR A 21 50.91 -65.91 -46.82
C TYR A 21 51.89 -65.30 -47.82
N VAL A 22 51.56 -64.12 -48.37
CA VAL A 22 52.38 -63.44 -49.39
C VAL A 22 53.55 -62.63 -48.77
N ASN A 23 53.42 -62.15 -47.53
CA ASN A 23 54.41 -61.26 -46.88
C ASN A 23 55.19 -61.93 -45.74
N GLN A 24 56.05 -62.89 -46.08
CA GLN A 24 56.86 -63.67 -45.13
C GLN A 24 58.17 -63.00 -44.67
N GLU A 25 58.42 -61.76 -45.09
CA GLU A 25 59.67 -61.05 -44.77
C GLU A 25 59.80 -60.77 -43.26
N ILE A 26 60.98 -61.10 -42.72
CA ILE A 26 61.35 -60.89 -41.32
C ILE A 26 61.98 -59.51 -41.16
N THR A 27 61.62 -58.82 -40.08
CA THR A 27 62.18 -57.52 -39.69
C THR A 27 62.78 -57.58 -38.30
N THR A 28 63.98 -57.02 -38.16
CA THR A 28 64.69 -56.95 -36.88
C THR A 28 64.27 -55.69 -36.13
N ILE A 29 63.63 -55.87 -34.97
CA ILE A 29 63.26 -54.77 -34.07
C ILE A 29 64.37 -54.62 -33.03
N LYS A 30 64.96 -53.42 -32.94
CA LYS A 30 65.93 -53.07 -31.91
C LYS A 30 65.25 -52.25 -30.82
N ILE A 31 65.14 -52.81 -29.62
CA ILE A 31 64.52 -52.13 -28.48
C ILE A 31 65.62 -51.40 -27.69
N PRO A 32 65.43 -50.13 -27.30
CA PRO A 32 66.39 -49.43 -26.44
C PRO A 32 66.57 -50.19 -25.13
N PHE A 33 67.82 -50.48 -24.75
CA PHE A 33 68.18 -51.26 -23.55
C PHE A 33 67.74 -52.74 -23.55
N GLY A 34 67.43 -53.30 -24.73
CA GLY A 34 67.11 -54.72 -24.94
C GLY A 34 67.83 -55.33 -26.15
N GLY A 35 67.68 -56.65 -26.33
CA GLY A 35 68.20 -57.37 -27.50
C GLY A 35 67.49 -57.01 -28.81
N ALA A 36 68.02 -57.50 -29.93
CA ALA A 36 67.37 -57.43 -31.23
C ALA A 36 66.49 -58.67 -31.43
N TYR A 37 65.23 -58.47 -31.81
CA TYR A 37 64.29 -59.57 -32.04
C TYR A 37 63.87 -59.60 -33.51
N GLU A 38 63.89 -60.80 -34.09
CA GLU A 38 63.41 -61.04 -35.45
C GLU A 38 61.91 -61.35 -35.42
N THR A 39 61.12 -60.54 -36.12
CA THR A 39 59.66 -60.70 -36.18
C THR A 39 59.15 -60.52 -37.61
N PRO A 40 58.18 -61.32 -38.07
CA PRO A 40 57.54 -61.10 -39.38
C PRO A 40 56.83 -59.75 -39.42
N LYS A 41 56.93 -59.01 -40.54
CA LYS A 41 56.26 -57.69 -40.71
C LYS A 41 54.76 -57.74 -40.40
N ILE A 42 54.10 -58.84 -40.72
CA ILE A 42 52.66 -58.97 -40.47
C ILE A 42 52.31 -59.04 -38.98
N ALA A 43 53.21 -59.55 -38.14
CA ALA A 43 53.00 -59.57 -36.70
C ALA A 43 52.93 -58.14 -36.14
N LEU A 44 53.70 -57.20 -36.70
CA LEU A 44 53.66 -55.78 -36.32
C LEU A 44 52.36 -55.09 -36.76
N ILE A 45 51.89 -55.38 -37.98
CA ILE A 45 50.62 -54.84 -38.48
C ILE A 45 49.45 -55.34 -37.63
N LEU A 46 49.40 -56.65 -37.37
CA LEU A 46 48.41 -57.25 -36.49
C LEU A 46 48.46 -56.66 -35.08
N PHE A 47 49.67 -56.49 -34.52
CA PHE A 47 49.83 -55.86 -33.20
C PHE A 47 49.31 -54.42 -33.18
N SER A 48 49.57 -53.62 -34.22
CA SER A 48 49.07 -52.23 -34.31
C SER A 48 47.54 -52.16 -34.42
N CYS A 49 46.91 -53.05 -35.20
CA CYS A 49 45.47 -53.16 -35.31
C CYS A 49 44.83 -53.59 -33.98
N VAL A 50 45.42 -54.59 -33.31
CA VAL A 50 44.97 -55.03 -31.98
C VAL A 50 45.12 -53.89 -30.97
N ALA A 51 46.26 -53.19 -30.94
CA ALA A 51 46.49 -52.06 -30.05
C ALA A 51 45.49 -50.91 -30.29
N GLY A 52 45.20 -50.59 -31.55
CA GLY A 52 44.20 -49.58 -31.92
C GLY A 52 42.77 -49.97 -31.54
N ALA A 53 42.39 -51.24 -31.75
CA ALA A 53 41.10 -51.77 -31.33
C ALA A 53 40.95 -51.76 -29.80
N LEU A 54 42.02 -52.12 -29.09
CA LEU A 54 42.06 -52.13 -27.62
C LEU A 54 41.98 -50.70 -27.07
N ALA A 55 42.67 -49.73 -27.68
CA ALA A 55 42.56 -48.31 -27.37
C ALA A 55 41.14 -47.77 -27.61
N MET A 56 40.49 -48.11 -28.73
CA MET A 56 39.09 -47.75 -28.97
C MET A 56 38.16 -48.36 -27.93
N LEU A 57 38.34 -49.63 -27.58
CA LEU A 57 37.53 -50.31 -26.56
C LEU A 57 37.68 -49.59 -25.21
N VAL A 58 38.88 -49.18 -24.83
CA VAL A 58 39.13 -48.36 -23.63
C VAL A 58 38.40 -47.01 -23.71
N VAL A 59 38.47 -46.29 -24.83
CA VAL A 59 37.77 -44.99 -24.97
C VAL A 59 36.25 -45.16 -24.91
N PHE A 60 35.69 -46.16 -25.59
CA PHE A 60 34.26 -46.44 -25.57
C PHE A 60 33.77 -46.84 -24.18
N THR A 61 34.50 -47.72 -23.49
CA THR A 61 34.16 -48.13 -22.11
C THR A 61 34.22 -46.95 -21.15
N ILE A 62 35.22 -46.07 -21.23
CA ILE A 62 35.28 -44.84 -20.42
C ILE A 62 34.08 -43.93 -20.71
N ARG A 63 33.77 -43.69 -21.99
CA ARG A 63 32.67 -42.81 -22.40
C ARG A 63 31.31 -43.35 -21.94
N ASP A 64 31.07 -44.64 -22.14
CA ASP A 64 29.78 -45.26 -21.80
C ASP A 64 29.64 -45.41 -20.28
N THR A 65 30.73 -45.67 -19.55
CA THR A 65 30.75 -45.64 -18.08
C THR A 65 30.42 -44.24 -17.56
N LYS A 66 31.00 -43.18 -18.14
CA LYS A 66 30.67 -41.80 -17.79
C LYS A 66 29.20 -41.49 -18.04
N ARG A 67 28.67 -41.80 -19.24
CA ARG A 67 27.24 -41.62 -19.56
C ARG A 67 26.32 -42.37 -18.61
N PHE A 68 26.70 -43.58 -18.22
CA PHE A 68 25.93 -44.38 -17.26
C PHE A 68 25.91 -43.74 -15.87
N ILE A 69 27.06 -43.26 -15.38
CA ILE A 69 27.16 -42.53 -14.10
C ILE A 69 26.35 -41.24 -14.15
N ASP A 70 26.46 -40.46 -15.22
CA ASP A 70 25.72 -39.21 -15.40
C ASP A 70 24.21 -39.47 -15.40
N ASN A 71 23.75 -40.52 -16.10
CA ASN A 71 22.34 -40.89 -16.14
C ASN A 71 21.83 -41.39 -14.77
N LEU A 72 22.64 -42.16 -14.03
CA LEU A 72 22.30 -42.57 -12.67
C LEU A 72 22.22 -41.37 -11.71
N GLN A 73 23.15 -40.43 -11.81
CA GLN A 73 23.13 -39.20 -11.01
C GLN A 73 21.91 -38.35 -11.37
N TYR A 74 21.58 -38.22 -12.65
CA TYR A 74 20.39 -37.53 -13.12
C TYR A 74 19.10 -38.17 -12.56
N GLN A 75 18.95 -39.49 -12.66
CA GLN A 75 17.80 -40.20 -12.09
C GLN A 75 17.71 -40.06 -10.57
N ARG A 76 18.84 -40.07 -9.86
CA ARG A 76 18.87 -39.85 -8.41
C ARG A 76 18.44 -38.42 -8.05
N ARG A 77 18.91 -37.41 -8.79
CA ARG A 77 18.49 -36.01 -8.61
C ARG A 77 17.00 -35.85 -8.86
N GLN A 78 16.47 -36.36 -9.96
CA GLN A 78 15.03 -36.29 -10.24
C GLN A 78 14.17 -37.00 -9.18
N LYS A 79 14.59 -38.18 -8.71
CA LYS A 79 13.87 -38.86 -7.62
C LYS A 79 13.91 -38.06 -6.32
N LYS A 80 15.02 -37.39 -6.03
CA LYS A 80 15.15 -36.50 -4.87
C LYS A 80 14.22 -35.29 -5.01
N GLU A 81 14.28 -34.58 -6.13
CA GLU A 81 13.43 -33.41 -6.43
C GLU A 81 11.94 -33.78 -6.36
N ALA A 82 11.53 -34.90 -6.96
CA ALA A 82 10.15 -35.38 -6.91
C ALA A 82 9.70 -35.69 -5.48
N ARG A 83 10.57 -36.32 -4.67
CA ARG A 83 10.28 -36.60 -3.26
C ARG A 83 10.16 -35.30 -2.45
N VAL A 84 11.05 -34.33 -2.66
CA VAL A 84 10.98 -33.02 -2.00
C VAL A 84 9.70 -32.29 -2.37
N GLN A 85 9.33 -32.28 -3.65
CA GLN A 85 8.08 -31.70 -4.13
C GLN A 85 6.85 -32.38 -3.54
N GLU A 86 6.87 -33.72 -3.42
CA GLU A 86 5.80 -34.49 -2.77
C GLU A 86 5.66 -34.09 -1.29
N MET A 87 6.78 -34.05 -0.54
CA MET A 87 6.80 -33.60 0.85
C MET A 87 6.31 -32.15 0.98
N TYR A 88 6.68 -31.28 0.05
CA TYR A 88 6.26 -29.88 0.06
C TYR A 88 4.76 -29.74 -0.20
N SER A 89 4.21 -30.47 -1.17
CA SER A 89 2.76 -30.50 -1.41
C SER A 89 1.97 -31.05 -0.21
N LYS A 90 2.51 -32.07 0.48
CA LYS A 90 1.96 -32.56 1.74
C LYS A 90 1.95 -31.48 2.81
N ALA A 91 3.05 -30.75 2.96
CA ALA A 91 3.16 -29.64 3.91
C ALA A 91 2.14 -28.53 3.62
N LEU A 92 1.97 -28.14 2.36
CA LEU A 92 0.98 -27.14 1.96
C LEU A 92 -0.46 -27.60 2.24
N ASN A 93 -0.79 -28.87 1.97
CA ASN A 93 -2.10 -29.41 2.30
C ASN A 93 -2.37 -29.40 3.82
N ALA A 94 -1.35 -29.70 4.63
CA ALA A 94 -1.45 -29.63 6.08
C ALA A 94 -1.65 -28.18 6.57
N LEU A 95 -0.96 -27.20 5.98
CA LEU A 95 -1.18 -25.77 6.26
C LEU A 95 -2.60 -25.32 5.92
N LEU A 96 -3.14 -25.73 4.77
CA LEU A 96 -4.52 -25.45 4.37
C LEU A 96 -5.55 -26.12 5.31
N ALA A 97 -5.20 -27.27 5.89
CA ALA A 97 -6.00 -27.95 6.89
C ALA A 97 -5.82 -27.39 8.32
N HIS A 98 -5.04 -26.30 8.49
CA HIS A 98 -4.66 -25.73 9.79
C HIS A 98 -3.96 -26.73 10.74
N ASN A 99 -3.32 -27.76 10.19
CA ASN A 99 -2.52 -28.73 10.94
C ASN A 99 -1.04 -28.33 10.91
N GLU A 100 -0.67 -27.35 11.74
CA GLU A 100 0.68 -26.77 11.76
C GLU A 100 1.76 -27.77 12.18
N ASP A 101 1.45 -28.74 13.04
CA ASP A 101 2.41 -29.75 13.50
C ASP A 101 2.82 -30.70 12.37
N GLU A 102 1.86 -31.18 11.57
CA GLU A 102 2.16 -32.03 10.42
C GLU A 102 2.88 -31.25 9.31
N ALA A 103 2.50 -29.99 9.10
CA ALA A 103 3.20 -29.10 8.18
C ALA A 103 4.66 -28.91 8.60
N ARG A 104 4.89 -28.57 9.88
CA ARG A 104 6.24 -28.38 10.44
C ARG A 104 7.10 -29.64 10.26
N GLY A 105 6.59 -30.81 10.63
CA GLY A 105 7.33 -32.07 10.48
C GLY A 105 7.69 -32.39 9.02
N SER A 106 6.80 -32.08 8.08
CA SER A 106 7.05 -32.26 6.65
C SER A 106 8.09 -31.26 6.13
N LEU A 107 8.04 -30.00 6.56
CA LEU A 107 9.00 -28.95 6.18
C LEU A 107 10.39 -29.17 6.77
N GLU A 108 10.48 -29.61 8.03
CA GLU A 108 11.75 -29.99 8.66
C GLU A 108 12.40 -31.17 7.96
N SER A 109 11.60 -32.15 7.49
CA SER A 109 12.08 -33.26 6.68
C SER A 109 12.65 -32.80 5.34
N ILE A 110 12.05 -31.77 4.71
CA ILE A 110 12.60 -31.14 3.50
C ILE A 110 13.94 -30.49 3.81
N LEU A 111 14.06 -29.73 4.92
CA LEU A 111 15.31 -29.08 5.30
C LEU A 111 16.43 -30.06 5.67
N ALA A 112 16.10 -31.26 6.13
CA ALA A 112 17.08 -32.32 6.36
C ALA A 112 17.72 -32.81 5.04
N GLU A 113 16.94 -32.86 3.96
CA GLU A 113 17.42 -33.23 2.62
C GLU A 113 18.06 -32.04 1.88
N GLU A 114 17.50 -30.84 2.05
CA GLU A 114 17.88 -29.61 1.38
C GLU A 114 17.91 -28.43 2.36
N PRO A 115 19.03 -28.22 3.08
CA PRO A 115 19.13 -27.21 4.15
C PRO A 115 18.90 -25.74 3.70
N LYS A 116 18.93 -25.49 2.40
CA LYS A 116 18.74 -24.16 1.78
C LYS A 116 17.45 -24.07 0.95
N HIS A 117 16.53 -25.03 1.10
CA HIS A 117 15.27 -25.00 0.38
C HIS A 117 14.47 -23.75 0.78
N LEU A 118 14.31 -22.83 -0.17
CA LEU A 118 13.79 -21.49 0.08
C LEU A 118 12.37 -21.54 0.66
N ASP A 119 11.46 -22.24 -0.01
CA ASP A 119 10.05 -22.24 0.37
C ASP A 119 9.81 -22.90 1.72
N ALA A 120 10.52 -23.99 2.04
CA ALA A 120 10.45 -24.64 3.34
C ALA A 120 10.92 -23.72 4.48
N LEU A 121 12.00 -22.95 4.26
CA LEU A 121 12.46 -21.94 5.23
C LEU A 121 11.42 -20.83 5.41
N LEU A 122 10.81 -20.34 4.33
CA LEU A 122 9.77 -19.32 4.41
C LEU A 122 8.55 -19.82 5.18
N ARG A 123 7.99 -20.99 4.82
CA ARG A 123 6.82 -21.54 5.50
C ARG A 123 7.07 -21.87 6.97
N LEU A 124 8.26 -22.37 7.33
CA LEU A 124 8.63 -22.55 8.75
C LEU A 124 8.77 -21.22 9.50
N GLY A 125 9.28 -20.18 8.83
CA GLY A 125 9.28 -18.83 9.37
C GLY A 125 7.87 -18.28 9.56
N ASP A 126 6.96 -18.54 8.62
CA ASP A 126 5.55 -18.11 8.68
C ASP A 126 4.81 -18.79 9.85
N ILE A 127 5.01 -20.10 10.04
CA ILE A 127 4.49 -20.84 11.21
C ILE A 127 5.06 -20.25 12.51
N ALA A 128 6.38 -20.06 12.61
CA ALA A 128 6.96 -19.46 13.81
C ALA A 128 6.44 -18.02 14.08
N SER A 129 6.13 -17.27 13.02
CA SER A 129 5.57 -15.93 13.08
C SER A 129 4.09 -15.90 13.48
N SER A 130 3.31 -16.96 13.16
CA SER A 130 1.93 -17.12 13.66
C SER A 130 1.90 -17.55 15.12
N GLU A 131 2.89 -18.32 15.57
CA GLU A 131 3.09 -18.74 16.97
C GLU A 131 3.70 -17.63 17.86
N GLU A 132 3.92 -16.43 17.32
CA GLU A 132 4.58 -15.30 17.99
C GLU A 132 6.04 -15.58 18.46
N ASP A 133 6.65 -16.68 18.01
CA ASP A 133 8.08 -16.97 18.20
C ASP A 133 8.91 -16.22 17.15
N TYR A 134 8.94 -14.89 17.30
CA TYR A 134 9.61 -13.99 16.38
C TYR A 134 11.11 -14.26 16.25
N GLN A 135 11.75 -14.85 17.28
CA GLN A 135 13.16 -15.20 17.23
C GLN A 135 13.41 -16.38 16.28
N LYS A 136 12.60 -17.43 16.36
CA LYS A 136 12.69 -18.54 15.39
C LYS A 136 12.30 -18.09 13.98
N ALA A 137 11.25 -17.29 13.84
CA ALA A 137 10.84 -16.74 12.55
C ALA A 137 11.99 -15.97 11.89
N MET A 138 12.63 -15.06 12.64
CA MET A 138 13.78 -14.30 12.19
C MET A 138 14.93 -15.21 11.74
N ASN A 139 15.23 -16.28 12.49
CA ASN A 139 16.28 -17.23 12.13
C ASN A 139 15.98 -17.94 10.80
N PHE A 140 14.74 -18.38 10.57
CA PHE A 140 14.36 -19.03 9.33
C PHE A 140 14.39 -18.06 8.14
N TYR A 141 13.83 -16.86 8.30
CA TYR A 141 13.87 -15.84 7.25
C TYR A 141 15.29 -15.37 6.92
N ASN A 142 16.18 -15.21 7.92
CA ASN A 142 17.58 -14.86 7.66
C ASN A 142 18.34 -15.97 6.89
N LYS A 143 18.03 -17.24 7.16
CA LYS A 143 18.57 -18.35 6.36
C LYS A 143 18.05 -18.31 4.92
N ALA A 144 16.77 -17.99 4.74
CA ALA A 144 16.16 -17.81 3.41
C ALA A 144 16.83 -16.65 2.66
N PHE A 145 17.00 -15.52 3.33
CA PHE A 145 17.65 -14.30 2.82
C PHE A 145 19.11 -14.53 2.45
N ALA A 146 19.86 -15.30 3.24
CA ALA A 146 21.24 -15.67 2.92
C ALA A 146 21.36 -16.54 1.64
N SER A 147 20.29 -17.27 1.28
CA SER A 147 20.24 -18.06 0.05
C SER A 147 19.92 -17.18 -1.17
N ASN A 148 18.96 -16.27 -1.03
CA ASN A 148 18.58 -15.33 -2.09
C ASN A 148 18.16 -13.96 -1.52
N GLN A 149 19.05 -12.98 -1.61
CA GLN A 149 18.88 -11.65 -1.03
C GLN A 149 17.91 -10.75 -1.81
N GLN A 150 17.64 -11.08 -3.08
CA GLN A 150 16.79 -10.30 -3.97
C GLN A 150 15.44 -10.99 -4.23
N ASN A 151 15.07 -11.98 -3.41
CA ASN A 151 13.76 -12.61 -3.53
C ASN A 151 12.69 -11.73 -2.86
N PRO A 152 11.66 -11.25 -3.59
CA PRO A 152 10.63 -10.39 -3.02
C PRO A 152 9.80 -11.07 -1.92
N GLU A 153 9.54 -12.38 -2.01
CA GLU A 153 8.78 -13.13 -0.98
C GLU A 153 9.55 -13.13 0.35
N VAL A 154 10.87 -13.35 0.31
CA VAL A 154 11.73 -13.27 1.51
C VAL A 154 11.74 -11.87 2.11
N LEU A 155 11.87 -10.85 1.26
CA LEU A 155 11.87 -9.46 1.71
C LEU A 155 10.53 -9.09 2.34
N PHE A 156 9.39 -9.52 1.77
CA PHE A 156 8.07 -9.34 2.37
C PHE A 156 7.93 -10.08 3.71
N SER A 157 8.44 -11.30 3.84
CA SER A 157 8.41 -12.03 5.11
C SER A 157 9.21 -11.32 6.21
N LEU A 158 10.40 -10.81 5.89
CA LEU A 158 11.23 -10.02 6.82
C LEU A 158 10.58 -8.69 7.19
N GLU A 159 10.02 -7.99 6.19
CA GLU A 159 9.27 -6.76 6.35
C GLU A 159 8.05 -6.94 7.26
N ASN A 160 7.21 -7.94 7.00
CA ASN A 160 6.05 -8.27 7.83
C ASN A 160 6.46 -8.59 9.28
N LEU A 161 7.57 -9.31 9.48
CA LEU A 161 8.10 -9.58 10.82
C LEU A 161 8.61 -8.31 11.50
N ALA A 162 9.26 -7.41 10.75
CA ALA A 162 9.69 -6.11 11.25
C ALA A 162 8.50 -5.23 11.66
N GLU A 163 7.42 -5.19 10.86
CA GLU A 163 6.16 -4.52 11.21
C GLU A 163 5.55 -5.09 12.50
N LYS A 164 5.39 -6.43 12.59
CA LYS A 164 4.85 -7.10 13.79
C LYS A 164 5.65 -6.80 15.07
N THR A 165 6.96 -6.62 14.93
CA THR A 165 7.86 -6.33 16.05
C THR A 165 8.08 -4.83 16.29
N GLY A 166 7.35 -3.96 15.58
CA GLY A 166 7.44 -2.50 15.72
C GLY A 166 8.76 -1.89 15.20
N ARG A 167 9.56 -2.65 14.44
CA ARG A 167 10.84 -2.20 13.87
C ARG A 167 10.62 -1.57 12.51
N TRP A 168 9.95 -0.42 12.53
CA TRP A 168 9.45 0.22 11.32
C TRP A 168 10.52 0.75 10.37
N ALA A 169 11.68 1.16 10.89
CA ALA A 169 12.80 1.59 10.06
C ALA A 169 13.37 0.40 9.25
N GLU A 170 13.48 -0.78 9.86
CA GLU A 170 13.88 -2.00 9.16
C GLU A 170 12.82 -2.44 8.14
N ALA A 171 11.53 -2.35 8.49
CA ALA A 171 10.45 -2.62 7.55
C ALA A 171 10.56 -1.73 6.31
N LEU A 172 10.80 -0.43 6.49
CA LEU A 172 10.98 0.51 5.38
C LEU A 172 12.20 0.15 4.50
N ASP A 173 13.33 -0.24 5.09
CA ASP A 173 14.52 -0.69 4.34
C ASP A 173 14.23 -1.92 3.47
N TYR A 174 13.49 -2.91 4.01
CA TYR A 174 13.07 -4.07 3.21
C TYR A 174 12.09 -3.69 2.10
N ILE A 175 11.15 -2.78 2.36
CA ILE A 175 10.23 -2.27 1.34
C ILE A 175 10.99 -1.56 0.22
N GLU A 176 12.00 -0.75 0.56
CA GLU A 176 12.83 -0.06 -0.42
C GLU A 176 13.61 -1.06 -1.30
N LYS A 177 14.17 -2.11 -0.70
CA LYS A 177 14.80 -3.21 -1.48
C LYS A 177 13.82 -3.90 -2.43
N ILE A 178 12.56 -4.07 -2.03
CA ILE A 178 11.52 -4.65 -2.93
C ILE A 178 11.24 -3.70 -4.09
N ILE A 179 11.11 -2.40 -3.82
CA ILE A 179 10.85 -1.36 -4.84
C ILE A 179 12.06 -1.21 -5.79
N ASP A 180 13.29 -1.41 -5.31
CA ASP A 180 14.50 -1.41 -6.14
C ASP A 180 14.52 -2.59 -7.13
N ILE A 181 13.90 -3.72 -6.78
CA ILE A 181 13.78 -4.91 -7.65
C ILE A 181 12.61 -4.74 -8.63
N ASP A 182 11.48 -4.28 -8.12
CA ASP A 182 10.24 -4.08 -8.86
C ASP A 182 9.63 -2.74 -8.47
N THR A 183 9.90 -1.71 -9.27
CA THR A 183 9.43 -0.34 -9.05
C THR A 183 7.91 -0.23 -9.04
N ASP A 184 7.24 -1.21 -9.65
CA ASP A 184 5.81 -1.22 -9.89
C ASP A 184 5.05 -2.11 -8.89
N ASN A 185 5.75 -2.61 -7.87
CA ASN A 185 5.18 -3.47 -6.85
C ASN A 185 4.17 -2.71 -5.97
N LEU A 186 2.89 -2.76 -6.34
CA LEU A 186 1.81 -2.08 -5.61
C LEU A 186 1.72 -2.47 -4.14
N SER A 187 1.98 -3.73 -3.79
CA SER A 187 1.96 -4.19 -2.40
C SER A 187 3.03 -3.50 -1.55
N ALA A 188 4.26 -3.37 -2.09
CA ALA A 188 5.34 -2.65 -1.44
C ALA A 188 5.04 -1.15 -1.35
N LEU A 189 4.48 -0.55 -2.41
CA LEU A 189 4.09 0.87 -2.40
C LEU A 189 3.00 1.16 -1.35
N TYR A 190 1.99 0.29 -1.21
CA TYR A 190 0.96 0.44 -0.18
C TYR A 190 1.51 0.31 1.24
N LYS A 191 2.45 -0.61 1.46
CA LYS A 191 3.15 -0.74 2.75
C LYS A 191 4.02 0.49 3.05
N LYS A 192 4.78 0.96 2.06
CA LYS A 192 5.55 2.22 2.17
C LYS A 192 4.65 3.38 2.56
N ARG A 193 3.50 3.51 1.88
CA ARG A 193 2.50 4.54 2.17
C ARG A 193 2.02 4.48 3.62
N ALA A 194 1.65 3.30 4.12
CA ALA A 194 1.15 3.15 5.49
C ALA A 194 2.20 3.57 6.55
N ILE A 195 3.46 3.20 6.34
CA ILE A 195 4.56 3.59 7.23
C ILE A 195 4.79 5.12 7.18
N LEU A 196 4.85 5.70 5.97
CA LEU A 196 5.05 7.14 5.79
C LEU A 196 3.89 7.98 6.35
N GLU A 197 2.66 7.48 6.26
CA GLU A 197 1.48 8.11 6.83
C GLU A 197 1.52 8.12 8.36
N ARG A 198 1.93 7.00 8.99
CA ARG A 198 2.12 6.93 10.44
C ARG A 198 3.21 7.87 10.93
N ASP A 199 4.32 7.95 10.18
CA ASP A 199 5.46 8.79 10.54
C ASP A 199 5.28 10.26 10.12
N GLU A 200 4.10 10.61 9.58
CA GLU A 200 3.74 11.97 9.13
C GLU A 200 4.73 12.55 8.12
N LYS A 201 5.36 11.69 7.32
CA LYS A 201 6.30 12.07 6.25
C LYS A 201 5.55 12.47 4.99
N TRP A 202 4.74 13.51 5.09
CA TRP A 202 3.76 13.92 4.08
C TRP A 202 4.35 14.21 2.69
N GLY A 203 5.58 14.73 2.62
CA GLY A 203 6.26 14.99 1.35
C GLY A 203 6.53 13.71 0.56
N GLU A 204 7.25 12.77 1.18
CA GLU A 204 7.53 11.46 0.59
C GLU A 204 6.24 10.67 0.33
N LEU A 205 5.24 10.78 1.21
CA LEU A 205 3.94 10.14 1.05
C LEU A 205 3.22 10.58 -0.23
N VAL A 206 3.25 11.87 -0.56
CA VAL A 206 2.66 12.39 -1.79
C VAL A 206 3.37 11.83 -3.02
N ASP A 207 4.68 11.65 -2.98
CA ASP A 207 5.45 11.08 -4.09
C ASP A 207 5.13 9.60 -4.31
N VAL A 208 5.04 8.83 -3.22
CA VAL A 208 4.58 7.43 -3.27
C VAL A 208 3.15 7.35 -3.81
N GLN A 209 2.25 8.21 -3.35
CA GLN A 209 0.85 8.22 -3.84
C GLN A 209 0.75 8.58 -5.33
N ASN A 210 1.58 9.49 -5.82
CA ASN A 210 1.66 9.79 -7.26
C ASN A 210 2.16 8.58 -8.06
N THR A 211 3.07 7.79 -7.49
CA THR A 211 3.56 6.55 -8.11
C THR A 211 2.46 5.51 -8.16
N ILE A 212 1.74 5.30 -7.04
CA ILE A 212 0.56 4.42 -6.96
C ILE A 212 -0.44 4.77 -8.07
N LEU A 213 -0.77 6.06 -8.26
CA LEU A 213 -1.74 6.51 -9.26
C LEU A 213 -1.34 6.26 -10.73
N LYS A 214 -0.05 6.02 -11.02
CA LYS A 214 0.41 5.71 -12.38
C LYS A 214 0.09 4.27 -12.81
N HIS A 215 -0.11 3.36 -11.86
CA HIS A 215 -0.43 1.97 -12.17
C HIS A 215 -1.87 1.80 -12.67
N GLU A 216 -2.15 0.65 -13.28
CA GLU A 216 -3.51 0.33 -13.71
C GLU A 216 -4.43 0.10 -12.51
N HIS A 217 -5.51 0.87 -12.46
CA HIS A 217 -6.54 0.80 -11.42
C HIS A 217 -7.90 0.64 -12.06
N THR A 218 -8.83 -0.01 -11.36
CA THR A 218 -10.25 0.16 -11.67
C THR A 218 -10.64 1.63 -11.49
N GLU A 219 -11.68 2.10 -12.17
CA GLU A 219 -12.12 3.50 -12.05
C GLU A 219 -12.45 3.86 -10.59
N LYS A 220 -13.04 2.92 -9.84
CA LYS A 220 -13.34 3.10 -8.41
C LYS A 220 -12.08 3.22 -7.56
N ASP A 221 -11.07 2.39 -7.81
CA ASP A 221 -9.79 2.47 -7.09
C ASP A 221 -9.07 3.77 -7.44
N ARG A 222 -9.07 4.17 -8.71
CA ARG A 222 -8.49 5.45 -9.13
C ARG A 222 -9.12 6.63 -8.41
N GLN A 223 -10.45 6.68 -8.31
CA GLN A 223 -11.15 7.75 -7.57
C GLN A 223 -10.76 7.77 -6.09
N ARG A 224 -10.67 6.58 -5.45
CA ARG A 224 -10.22 6.48 -4.06
C ARG A 224 -8.79 6.99 -3.90
N GLU A 225 -7.87 6.57 -4.76
CA GLU A 225 -6.46 6.98 -4.71
C GLU A 225 -6.26 8.46 -5.05
N GLN A 226 -7.12 9.05 -5.89
CA GLN A 226 -7.15 10.50 -6.12
C GLN A 226 -7.62 11.26 -4.88
N MET A 227 -8.66 10.77 -4.19
CA MET A 227 -9.13 11.38 -2.95
C MET A 227 -8.04 11.32 -1.85
N ASN A 228 -7.34 10.19 -1.74
CA ASN A 228 -6.19 10.06 -0.85
C ASN A 228 -5.09 11.07 -1.18
N LEU A 229 -4.79 11.28 -2.47
CA LEU A 229 -3.80 12.28 -2.90
C LEU A 229 -4.18 13.70 -2.46
N LEU A 230 -5.46 14.08 -2.59
CA LEU A 230 -5.95 15.37 -2.10
C LEU A 230 -5.75 15.48 -0.58
N GLY A 231 -6.13 14.44 0.16
CA GLY A 231 -5.91 14.34 1.60
C GLY A 231 -4.45 14.51 2.01
N TYR A 232 -3.53 13.73 1.44
CA TYR A 232 -2.11 13.81 1.77
C TYR A 232 -1.47 15.15 1.40
N LYS A 233 -1.87 15.75 0.27
CA LYS A 233 -1.42 17.12 -0.08
C LYS A 233 -1.94 18.15 0.92
N TYR A 234 -3.15 17.97 1.44
CA TYR A 234 -3.71 18.85 2.46
C TYR A 234 -2.92 18.73 3.78
N GLU A 235 -2.66 17.51 4.25
CA GLU A 235 -1.85 17.28 5.45
C GLU A 235 -0.43 17.83 5.27
N TYR A 236 0.16 17.68 4.08
CA TYR A 236 1.45 18.29 3.79
C TYR A 236 1.41 19.82 3.86
N GLY A 237 0.31 20.42 3.39
CA GLY A 237 0.08 21.87 3.48
C GLY A 237 -0.06 22.33 4.92
N ARG A 238 -0.83 21.60 5.74
CA ARG A 238 -0.98 21.85 7.19
C ARG A 238 0.35 21.75 7.93
N TYR A 239 1.08 20.67 7.72
CA TYR A 239 2.40 20.46 8.29
C TYR A 239 3.39 21.59 7.91
N SER A 240 3.38 22.00 6.63
CA SER A 240 4.22 23.12 6.17
C SER A 240 3.83 24.44 6.85
N LEU A 241 2.53 24.69 7.00
CA LEU A 241 2.01 25.89 7.66
C LEU A 241 2.41 25.93 9.14
N GLU A 242 2.31 24.81 9.85
CA GLU A 242 2.68 24.69 11.27
C GLU A 242 4.18 24.91 11.51
N ARG A 243 5.03 24.49 10.57
CA ARG A 243 6.48 24.76 10.63
C ARG A 243 6.87 26.18 10.21
N GLY A 244 5.92 26.97 9.70
CA GLY A 244 6.16 28.33 9.21
C GLY A 244 6.63 28.41 7.75
N ASP A 245 6.60 27.31 7.00
CA ASP A 245 6.87 27.29 5.55
C ASP A 245 5.65 27.81 4.77
N ILE A 246 5.33 29.10 4.95
CA ILE A 246 4.09 29.75 4.44
C ILE A 246 3.95 29.60 2.92
N GLU A 247 5.00 29.90 2.15
CA GLU A 247 4.99 29.81 0.68
C GLU A 247 4.66 28.40 0.17
N LYS A 248 5.19 27.39 0.86
CA LYS A 248 4.96 25.99 0.52
C LYS A 248 3.52 25.57 0.81
N ALA A 249 3.00 25.96 1.98
CA ALA A 249 1.60 25.76 2.33
C ALA A 249 0.66 26.44 1.32
N LYS A 250 0.93 27.72 0.99
CA LYS A 250 0.20 28.51 -0.03
C LYS A 250 0.15 27.78 -1.37
N LYS A 251 1.30 27.28 -1.84
CA LYS A 251 1.40 26.51 -3.09
C LYS A 251 0.59 25.22 -3.04
N LEU A 252 0.66 24.47 -1.95
CA LEU A 252 -0.06 23.19 -1.78
C LEU A 252 -1.58 23.40 -1.77
N PHE A 253 -2.09 24.37 -1.01
CA PHE A 253 -3.53 24.68 -1.00
C PHE A 253 -4.01 25.19 -2.35
N LYS A 254 -3.24 26.04 -3.05
CA LYS A 254 -3.57 26.45 -4.42
C LYS A 254 -3.61 25.27 -5.40
N ILE A 255 -2.74 24.28 -5.25
CA ILE A 255 -2.77 23.06 -6.07
C ILE A 255 -4.04 22.26 -5.77
N LEU A 256 -4.43 22.12 -4.50
CA LEU A 256 -5.65 21.42 -4.12
C LEU A 256 -6.88 22.04 -4.77
N LEU A 257 -7.03 23.36 -4.71
CA LEU A 257 -8.16 24.06 -5.31
C LEU A 257 -8.19 24.02 -6.84
N ARG A 258 -7.07 23.72 -7.50
CA ARG A 258 -7.04 23.44 -8.95
C ARG A 258 -7.49 22.02 -9.28
N LEU A 259 -7.25 21.07 -8.37
CA LEU A 259 -7.63 19.67 -8.54
C LEU A 259 -9.10 19.45 -8.15
N ASP A 260 -9.54 20.08 -7.07
CA ASP A 260 -10.89 20.03 -6.54
C ASP A 260 -11.27 21.39 -5.93
N VAL A 261 -12.16 22.10 -6.62
CA VAL A 261 -12.65 23.43 -6.19
C VAL A 261 -13.54 23.31 -4.95
N ASP A 262 -14.16 22.15 -4.71
CA ASP A 262 -15.06 21.91 -3.59
C ASP A 262 -14.34 21.35 -2.36
N PHE A 263 -13.00 21.28 -2.39
CA PHE A 263 -12.18 20.85 -1.27
C PHE A 263 -12.12 21.94 -0.17
N VAL A 264 -13.18 22.00 0.65
CA VAL A 264 -13.37 22.99 1.73
C VAL A 264 -12.15 23.18 2.62
N PRO A 265 -11.42 22.13 3.05
CA PRO A 265 -10.25 22.32 3.91
C PRO A 265 -9.13 23.15 3.27
N ALA A 266 -8.97 23.12 1.94
CA ALA A 266 -7.94 23.93 1.27
C ALA A 266 -8.32 25.41 1.20
N HIS A 267 -9.60 25.75 1.08
CA HIS A 267 -10.06 27.14 1.20
C HIS A 267 -9.72 27.72 2.57
N ILE A 268 -10.00 26.95 3.63
CA ILE A 268 -9.72 27.37 5.01
C ILE A 268 -8.20 27.46 5.24
N GLY A 269 -7.43 26.48 4.76
CA GLY A 269 -5.97 26.51 4.84
C GLY A 269 -5.34 27.70 4.12
N LEU A 270 -5.86 28.08 2.94
CA LEU A 270 -5.36 29.23 2.18
C LEU A 270 -5.75 30.57 2.83
N ALA A 271 -6.94 30.66 3.41
CA ALA A 271 -7.32 31.83 4.20
C ALA A 271 -6.44 31.98 5.44
N GLU A 272 -6.13 30.88 6.15
CA GLU A 272 -5.18 30.93 7.29
C GLU A 272 -3.79 31.39 6.86
N VAL A 273 -3.32 30.96 5.68
CA VAL A 273 -2.06 31.45 5.09
C VAL A 273 -2.10 32.98 4.90
N MET A 274 -3.16 33.51 4.28
CA MET A 274 -3.33 34.96 4.07
C MET A 274 -3.37 35.73 5.40
N LEU A 275 -4.06 35.18 6.40
CA LEU A 275 -4.10 35.78 7.74
C LEU A 275 -2.72 35.83 8.40
N ARG A 276 -1.87 34.80 8.22
CA ARG A 276 -0.48 34.83 8.70
C ARG A 276 0.40 35.81 7.94
N GLU A 277 0.09 36.06 6.68
CA GLU A 277 0.73 37.11 5.86
C GLU A 277 0.25 38.53 6.22
N SER A 278 -0.67 38.67 7.19
CA SER A 278 -1.33 39.94 7.57
C SER A 278 -2.22 40.53 6.47
N GLU A 279 -2.67 39.70 5.54
CA GLU A 279 -3.57 40.04 4.43
C GLU A 279 -5.04 39.75 4.81
N SER A 280 -5.55 40.40 5.86
CA SER A 280 -6.88 40.08 6.42
C SER A 280 -8.04 40.36 5.47
N GLU A 281 -8.02 41.47 4.73
CA GLU A 281 -9.05 41.79 3.74
C GLU A 281 -9.02 40.82 2.56
N ASP A 282 -7.82 40.46 2.06
CA ASP A 282 -7.70 39.48 0.97
C ASP A 282 -8.22 38.11 1.38
N ALA A 283 -8.04 37.73 2.66
CA ALA A 283 -8.61 36.50 3.21
C ALA A 283 -10.16 36.53 3.24
N VAL A 284 -10.75 37.68 3.60
CA VAL A 284 -12.21 37.88 3.59
C VAL A 284 -12.75 37.78 2.17
N ASP A 285 -12.17 38.54 1.23
CA ASP A 285 -12.57 38.55 -0.19
C ASP A 285 -12.47 37.15 -0.80
N PHE A 286 -11.40 36.43 -0.46
CA PHE A 286 -11.21 35.05 -0.89
C PHE A 286 -12.29 34.12 -0.33
N LEU A 287 -12.53 34.14 0.99
CA LEU A 287 -13.53 33.27 1.62
C LEU A 287 -14.96 33.60 1.16
N GLU A 288 -15.30 34.86 0.90
CA GLU A 288 -16.58 35.25 0.31
C GLU A 288 -16.77 34.60 -1.06
N LYS A 289 -15.76 34.71 -1.93
CA LYS A 289 -15.80 34.09 -3.26
C LYS A 289 -15.87 32.56 -3.16
N SER A 290 -15.12 31.96 -2.25
CA SER A 290 -15.13 30.51 -2.02
C SER A 290 -16.49 30.04 -1.51
N TYR A 291 -17.14 30.82 -0.65
CA TYR A 291 -18.49 30.52 -0.18
C TYR A 291 -19.52 30.67 -1.32
N ASP A 292 -19.44 31.70 -2.14
CA ASP A 292 -20.33 31.87 -3.30
C ASP A 292 -20.23 30.69 -4.28
N GLN A 293 -19.04 30.09 -4.43
CA GLN A 293 -18.82 28.93 -5.28
C GLN A 293 -19.32 27.63 -4.65
N THR A 294 -18.97 27.37 -3.39
CA THR A 294 -19.19 26.06 -2.74
C THR A 294 -20.50 25.99 -1.97
N SER A 295 -21.10 27.13 -1.59
CA SER A 295 -22.19 27.24 -0.62
C SER A 295 -21.91 26.51 0.71
N SER A 296 -20.63 26.32 1.07
CA SER A 296 -20.24 25.54 2.25
C SER A 296 -20.51 26.29 3.54
N LEU A 297 -21.28 25.68 4.44
CA LEU A 297 -21.55 26.26 5.76
C LEU A 297 -20.30 26.37 6.63
N ILE A 298 -19.30 25.50 6.43
CA ILE A 298 -18.03 25.58 7.17
C ILE A 298 -17.25 26.84 6.76
N ILE A 299 -17.21 27.15 5.46
CA ILE A 299 -16.57 28.37 4.96
C ILE A 299 -17.30 29.60 5.51
N LEU A 300 -18.64 29.57 5.50
CA LEU A 300 -19.45 30.64 6.07
C LEU A 300 -19.16 30.87 7.55
N ALA A 301 -19.05 29.80 8.36
CA ALA A 301 -18.72 29.92 9.77
C ALA A 301 -17.32 30.53 10.00
N ARG A 302 -16.32 30.14 9.19
CA ARG A 302 -14.97 30.72 9.26
C ARG A 302 -14.94 32.19 8.84
N LEU A 303 -15.73 32.53 7.83
CA LEU A 303 -15.89 33.91 7.37
C LEU A 303 -16.62 34.77 8.41
N GLU A 304 -17.63 34.23 9.09
CA GLU A 304 -18.30 34.89 10.21
C GLU A 304 -17.30 35.21 11.34
N ASP A 305 -16.53 34.21 11.78
CA ASP A 305 -15.51 34.39 12.81
C ASP A 305 -14.52 35.50 12.42
N LEU A 306 -14.07 35.51 11.17
CA LEU A 306 -13.12 36.49 10.65
C LEU A 306 -13.72 37.91 10.57
N LEU A 307 -14.89 38.09 9.96
CA LEU A 307 -15.54 39.40 9.82
C LEU A 307 -15.90 40.02 11.17
N ILE A 308 -16.30 39.20 12.14
CA ILE A 308 -16.54 39.68 13.51
C ILE A 308 -15.23 40.13 14.16
N SER A 309 -14.12 39.40 13.95
CA SER A 309 -12.82 39.77 14.51
C SER A 309 -12.26 41.08 13.93
N ILE A 310 -12.53 41.35 12.64
CA ILE A 310 -12.13 42.59 11.95
C ILE A 310 -13.08 43.76 12.31
N GLY A 311 -14.29 43.45 12.76
CA GLY A 311 -15.29 44.46 13.14
C GLY A 311 -16.17 44.92 11.98
N GLU A 312 -16.37 44.09 10.95
CA GLU A 312 -17.23 44.38 9.78
C GLU A 312 -18.51 43.51 9.72
N PRO A 313 -19.37 43.49 10.75
CA PRO A 313 -20.57 42.64 10.74
C PRO A 313 -21.60 43.05 9.68
N ALA A 314 -21.59 44.30 9.21
CA ALA A 314 -22.49 44.75 8.15
C ALA A 314 -22.26 44.02 6.83
N ARG A 315 -21.01 43.66 6.52
CA ARG A 315 -20.64 42.89 5.34
C ARG A 315 -21.21 41.47 5.41
N LEU A 316 -21.11 40.85 6.59
CA LEU A 316 -21.68 39.54 6.88
C LEU A 316 -23.22 39.53 6.76
N ILE A 317 -23.91 40.55 7.27
CA ILE A 317 -25.38 40.68 7.12
C ILE A 317 -25.77 40.72 5.64
N ARG A 318 -25.06 41.50 4.82
CA ARG A 318 -25.30 41.54 3.36
C ARG A 318 -25.09 40.18 2.71
N LEU A 319 -24.05 39.44 3.10
CA LEU A 319 -23.76 38.10 2.60
C LEU A 319 -24.90 37.11 2.90
N TYR A 320 -25.40 37.10 4.13
CA TYR A 320 -26.57 36.31 4.50
C TYR A 320 -27.81 36.70 3.71
N GLY A 321 -28.08 38.01 3.56
CA GLY A 321 -29.20 38.52 2.78
C GLY A 321 -29.14 38.06 1.31
N ASN A 322 -27.97 38.16 0.68
CA ASN A 322 -27.73 37.68 -0.68
C ASN A 322 -27.87 36.16 -0.81
N SER A 323 -27.48 35.39 0.22
CA SER A 323 -27.62 33.94 0.22
C SER A 323 -29.09 33.51 0.38
N LEU A 324 -29.83 34.21 1.23
CA LEU A 324 -31.24 33.95 1.49
C LEU A 324 -32.14 34.43 0.34
N SER A 325 -31.76 35.49 -0.40
CA SER A 325 -32.50 35.87 -1.61
C SER A 325 -32.41 34.80 -2.69
N LYS A 326 -31.25 34.12 -2.82
CA LYS A 326 -31.07 32.96 -3.72
C LYS A 326 -31.81 31.72 -3.21
N LYS A 327 -31.83 31.49 -1.89
CA LYS A 327 -32.45 30.30 -1.24
C LYS A 327 -33.37 30.71 -0.07
N PRO A 328 -34.60 31.21 -0.34
CA PRO A 328 -35.47 31.80 0.70
C PRO A 328 -35.98 30.81 1.76
N GLN A 329 -35.97 29.51 1.45
CA GLN A 329 -36.43 28.45 2.35
C GLN A 329 -35.26 27.81 3.14
N ASN A 330 -34.04 28.33 3.04
CA ASN A 330 -32.92 27.79 3.79
C ASN A 330 -32.96 28.24 5.26
N HIS A 331 -33.68 27.46 6.08
CA HIS A 331 -33.84 27.73 7.51
C HIS A 331 -32.52 27.71 8.28
N ALA A 332 -31.52 26.93 7.83
CA ALA A 332 -30.18 26.92 8.42
C ALA A 332 -29.51 28.29 8.31
N LEU A 333 -29.48 28.87 7.11
CA LEU A 333 -28.92 30.20 6.88
C LEU A 333 -29.71 31.29 7.60
N ARG A 334 -31.05 31.19 7.61
CA ARG A 334 -31.89 32.16 8.32
C ARG A 334 -31.65 32.10 9.83
N PHE A 335 -31.44 30.91 10.38
CA PHE A 335 -31.13 30.73 11.79
C PHE A 335 -29.78 31.34 12.16
N LEU A 336 -28.74 31.13 11.34
CA LEU A 336 -27.43 31.74 11.53
C LEU A 336 -27.52 33.28 11.45
N LEU A 337 -28.28 33.83 10.50
CA LEU A 337 -28.54 35.28 10.44
C LEU A 337 -29.26 35.80 11.70
N GLY A 338 -30.26 35.08 12.19
CA GLY A 338 -30.95 35.44 13.45
C GLY A 338 -29.99 35.45 14.64
N LYS A 339 -29.08 34.46 14.72
CA LYS A 339 -28.03 34.42 15.76
C LYS A 339 -27.07 35.59 15.65
N LEU A 340 -26.70 35.99 14.43
CA LEU A 340 -25.88 37.17 14.19
C LEU A 340 -26.58 38.44 14.68
N TYR A 341 -27.85 38.65 14.30
CA TYR A 341 -28.62 39.81 14.80
C TYR A 341 -28.72 39.83 16.32
N TYR A 342 -28.97 38.67 16.94
CA TYR A 342 -28.97 38.57 18.40
C TYR A 342 -27.62 38.95 19.02
N ARG A 343 -26.51 38.47 18.45
CA ARG A 343 -25.15 38.79 18.90
C ARG A 343 -24.80 40.28 18.75
N LEU A 344 -25.33 40.94 17.72
CA LEU A 344 -25.15 42.36 17.44
C LEU A 344 -26.15 43.27 18.18
N GLU A 345 -26.95 42.71 19.09
CA GLU A 345 -28.02 43.41 19.82
C GLU A 345 -29.10 44.05 18.91
N MET A 346 -29.25 43.57 17.69
CA MET A 346 -30.33 43.92 16.76
C MET A 346 -31.59 43.13 17.13
N ILE A 347 -32.19 43.46 18.28
CA ILE A 347 -33.25 42.67 18.93
C ILE A 347 -34.49 42.50 18.05
N ASP A 348 -34.93 43.54 17.34
CA ASP A 348 -36.14 43.47 16.52
C ASP A 348 -35.94 42.60 15.26
N ASP A 349 -34.81 42.76 14.55
CA ASP A 349 -34.47 41.94 13.38
C ASP A 349 -34.27 40.45 13.76
N ALA A 350 -33.63 40.19 14.90
CA ALA A 350 -33.50 38.85 15.45
C ALA A 350 -34.88 38.25 15.75
N PHE A 351 -35.75 39.01 16.40
CA PHE A 351 -37.10 38.57 16.77
C PHE A 351 -37.95 38.24 15.54
N GLU A 352 -37.93 39.09 14.50
CA GLU A 352 -38.64 38.81 13.25
C GLU A 352 -38.10 37.53 12.58
N THR A 353 -36.78 37.41 12.51
CA THR A 353 -36.10 36.26 11.88
C THR A 353 -36.45 34.94 12.57
N PHE A 354 -36.41 34.88 13.91
CA PHE A 354 -36.75 33.68 14.65
C PHE A 354 -38.25 33.39 14.68
N SER A 355 -39.10 34.43 14.70
CA SER A 355 -40.56 34.25 14.58
C SER A 355 -40.95 33.63 13.24
N TYR A 356 -40.27 34.00 12.17
CA TYR A 356 -40.44 33.36 10.86
C TYR A 356 -40.05 31.87 10.91
N ILE A 357 -38.93 31.54 11.58
CA ILE A 357 -38.47 30.15 11.70
C ILE A 357 -39.46 29.32 12.53
N ASP A 358 -39.95 29.83 13.66
CA ASP A 358 -40.94 29.12 14.49
C ASP A 358 -42.25 28.91 13.71
N ALA A 359 -42.71 29.92 12.97
CA ALA A 359 -43.91 29.81 12.11
C ALA A 359 -43.77 28.76 10.99
N SER A 360 -42.54 28.46 10.55
CA SER A 360 -42.28 27.41 9.56
C SER A 360 -42.34 25.98 10.12
N GLY A 361 -42.52 25.82 11.43
CA GLY A 361 -42.60 24.53 12.10
C GLY A 361 -41.25 23.92 12.47
N MET A 362 -40.15 24.65 12.27
CA MET A 362 -38.83 24.25 12.76
C MET A 362 -38.76 24.48 14.27
N ALA A 363 -38.72 23.41 15.05
CA ALA A 363 -38.56 23.46 16.50
C ALA A 363 -37.15 22.99 16.88
N SER A 364 -36.45 23.77 17.70
CA SER A 364 -35.18 23.37 18.32
C SER A 364 -35.04 24.00 19.71
N PRO A 365 -34.31 23.36 20.65
CA PRO A 365 -34.08 23.95 21.97
C PRO A 365 -33.37 25.31 21.86
N GLU A 366 -32.45 25.47 20.90
CA GLU A 366 -31.70 26.71 20.68
C GLU A 366 -32.58 27.84 20.17
N LEU A 367 -33.52 27.56 19.26
CA LEU A 367 -34.50 28.54 18.81
C LEU A 367 -35.31 29.09 19.99
N TYR A 368 -35.89 28.21 20.80
CA TYR A 368 -36.75 28.61 21.91
C TYR A 368 -35.98 29.30 23.04
N GLN A 369 -34.73 28.90 23.28
CA GLN A 369 -33.85 29.61 24.21
C GLN A 369 -33.62 31.05 23.74
N ILE A 370 -33.22 31.25 22.48
CA ILE A 370 -32.95 32.60 21.95
C ILE A 370 -34.24 33.43 21.90
N MET A 371 -35.39 32.83 21.53
CA MET A 371 -36.68 33.53 21.57
C MET A 371 -37.06 33.96 23.00
N GLY A 372 -36.81 33.11 24.00
CA GLY A 372 -36.98 33.47 25.41
C GLY A 372 -36.10 34.64 25.82
N ASP A 373 -34.81 34.61 25.44
CA ASP A 373 -33.86 35.71 25.70
C ASP A 373 -34.31 37.02 25.02
N LEU A 374 -34.79 36.95 23.77
CA LEU A 374 -35.32 38.11 23.04
C LEU A 374 -36.56 38.69 23.71
N TYR A 375 -37.47 37.85 24.23
CA TYR A 375 -38.62 38.32 25.00
C TYR A 375 -38.20 38.98 26.32
N LEU A 376 -37.16 38.46 27.01
CA LEU A 376 -36.59 39.12 28.19
C LEU A 376 -36.02 40.51 27.84
N ARG A 377 -35.26 40.62 26.75
CA ARG A 377 -34.73 41.91 26.26
C ARG A 377 -35.83 42.93 25.93
N ARG A 378 -37.04 42.46 25.61
CA ARG A 378 -38.25 43.26 25.36
C ARG A 378 -39.15 43.43 26.60
N ASN A 379 -38.68 43.04 27.79
CA ASN A 379 -39.43 43.07 29.06
C ASN A 379 -40.75 42.25 29.06
N GLN A 380 -40.82 41.17 28.28
CA GLN A 380 -41.99 40.28 28.19
C GLN A 380 -41.72 38.97 28.94
N CYS A 381 -41.59 39.04 30.27
CA CYS A 381 -41.20 37.90 31.12
C CYS A 381 -42.14 36.69 31.00
N ASP A 382 -43.46 36.92 30.89
CA ASP A 382 -44.44 35.83 30.80
C ASP A 382 -44.25 35.01 29.52
N LYS A 383 -43.97 35.68 28.40
CA LYS A 383 -43.71 35.00 27.12
C LYS A 383 -42.36 34.32 27.10
N ALA A 384 -41.35 34.96 27.69
CA ALA A 384 -40.03 34.35 27.85
C ALA A 384 -40.12 33.01 28.60
N ALA A 385 -40.87 32.96 29.70
CA ALA A 385 -41.09 31.74 30.47
C ALA A 385 -41.74 30.62 29.65
N VAL A 386 -42.67 30.96 28.75
CA VAL A 386 -43.29 29.99 27.83
C VAL A 386 -42.27 29.41 26.85
N GLU A 387 -41.43 30.25 26.23
CA GLU A 387 -40.41 29.76 25.28
C GLU A 387 -39.33 28.92 25.98
N PHE A 388 -38.83 29.35 27.14
CA PHE A 388 -37.87 28.54 27.92
C PHE A 388 -38.45 27.19 28.32
N LYS A 389 -39.74 27.14 28.67
CA LYS A 389 -40.41 25.88 28.97
C LYS A 389 -40.42 24.94 27.76
N LYS A 390 -40.73 25.45 26.55
CA LYS A 390 -40.62 24.66 25.32
C LYS A 390 -39.21 24.11 25.12
N ALA A 391 -38.17 24.92 25.35
CA ALA A 391 -36.78 24.49 25.21
C ALA A 391 -36.42 23.32 26.16
N VAL A 392 -36.80 23.42 27.44
CA VAL A 392 -36.52 22.40 28.47
C VAL A 392 -37.28 21.10 28.19
N ASP A 393 -38.53 21.19 27.75
CA ASP A 393 -39.39 20.03 27.49
C ASP A 393 -38.87 19.15 26.34
N MET A 394 -38.02 19.68 25.45
CA MET A 394 -37.45 18.94 24.31
C MET A 394 -36.38 17.91 24.70
N LYS A 395 -35.76 18.00 25.89
CA LYS A 395 -34.77 17.02 26.40
C LYS A 395 -33.59 16.66 25.45
N ILE A 396 -33.27 17.54 24.49
CA ILE A 396 -32.14 17.37 23.56
C ILE A 396 -30.99 18.29 24.03
N ALA A 397 -29.78 17.75 24.10
CA ALA A 397 -28.60 18.52 24.48
C ALA A 397 -28.25 19.58 23.43
N PHE A 398 -27.99 20.79 23.89
CA PHE A 398 -27.65 21.96 23.07
C PHE A 398 -26.21 21.89 22.57
N ARG A 399 -25.98 21.32 21.38
CA ARG A 399 -24.70 21.45 20.65
C ARG A 399 -24.94 21.38 19.13
N LEU A 400 -24.21 22.18 18.36
CA LEU A 400 -24.08 22.08 16.91
C LEU A 400 -22.75 21.38 16.57
N PRO A 401 -22.65 20.05 16.75
CA PRO A 401 -21.42 19.34 16.45
C PRO A 401 -21.15 19.35 14.94
N TYR A 402 -19.87 19.23 14.60
CA TYR A 402 -19.47 18.82 13.26
C TYR A 402 -19.79 17.34 13.08
N TRP A 403 -20.50 17.01 12.02
CA TRP A 403 -20.87 15.66 11.66
C TRP A 403 -20.11 15.23 10.42
N CYS A 404 -19.43 14.08 10.51
CA CYS A 404 -18.75 13.48 9.37
C CYS A 404 -19.76 12.76 8.47
N SER A 405 -19.86 13.18 7.21
CA SER A 405 -20.76 12.57 6.23
C SER A 405 -20.42 11.12 5.86
N ALA A 406 -19.16 10.71 6.03
CA ALA A 406 -18.72 9.36 5.71
C ALA A 406 -19.00 8.32 6.81
N CYS A 407 -18.71 8.60 8.09
CA CYS A 407 -18.84 7.63 9.18
C CYS A 407 -19.88 8.01 10.25
N GLY A 408 -20.45 9.21 10.18
CA GLY A 408 -21.44 9.69 11.15
C GLY A 408 -20.87 10.23 12.46
N TYR A 409 -19.55 10.23 12.62
CA TYR A 409 -18.88 10.73 13.84
C TYR A 409 -19.21 12.20 14.12
N LEU A 410 -19.45 12.52 15.39
CA LEU A 410 -19.72 13.87 15.88
C LEU A 410 -18.48 14.42 16.59
N SER A 411 -17.97 15.55 16.11
CA SER A 411 -16.84 16.28 16.70
C SER A 411 -17.28 17.63 17.26
N GLN A 412 -16.61 18.09 18.32
CA GLN A 412 -16.78 19.46 18.82
C GLN A 412 -15.95 20.46 18.02
N ASP A 413 -14.77 20.03 17.58
CA ASP A 413 -13.84 20.84 16.79
C ASP A 413 -13.88 20.42 15.32
N TRP A 414 -13.68 21.38 14.43
CA TRP A 414 -13.54 21.10 13.02
C TRP A 414 -12.09 20.82 12.66
N SER A 415 -11.89 19.80 11.84
CA SER A 415 -10.61 19.49 11.20
C SER A 415 -10.85 19.18 9.72
N GLY A 416 -9.83 19.34 8.88
CA GLY A 416 -9.93 18.94 7.47
C GLY A 416 -10.03 17.43 7.26
N ARG A 417 -9.66 16.63 8.28
CA ARG A 417 -9.60 15.17 8.29
C ARG A 417 -10.39 14.62 9.47
N CYS A 418 -11.31 13.69 9.22
CA CYS A 418 -12.11 13.08 10.29
C CYS A 418 -11.24 12.23 11.23
N SER A 419 -11.28 12.49 12.53
CA SER A 419 -10.52 11.75 13.55
C SER A 419 -10.96 10.29 13.73
N SER A 420 -12.15 9.93 13.23
CA SER A 420 -12.70 8.57 13.37
C SER A 420 -12.47 7.70 12.13
N CYS A 421 -12.69 8.23 10.93
CA CYS A 421 -12.57 7.45 9.68
C CYS A 421 -11.43 7.90 8.77
N ASN A 422 -10.65 8.91 9.18
CA ASN A 422 -9.51 9.44 8.44
C ASN A 422 -9.83 10.04 7.05
N ASN A 423 -11.10 10.11 6.65
CA ASN A 423 -11.51 10.76 5.40
C ASN A 423 -11.47 12.28 5.49
N TRP A 424 -11.08 12.91 4.39
CA TRP A 424 -11.03 14.36 4.24
C TRP A 424 -12.31 14.94 3.63
N ASN A 425 -12.53 16.23 3.85
CA ASN A 425 -13.65 16.98 3.26
C ASN A 425 -15.04 16.38 3.60
N THR A 426 -15.20 15.83 4.81
CA THR A 426 -16.44 15.14 5.22
C THR A 426 -17.25 15.86 6.28
N TYR A 427 -16.67 16.81 7.02
CA TYR A 427 -17.38 17.49 8.11
C TYR A 427 -18.33 18.57 7.59
N THR A 428 -19.57 18.53 8.09
CA THR A 428 -20.58 19.59 7.94
C THR A 428 -21.34 19.79 9.25
N PHE A 429 -22.16 20.83 9.37
CA PHE A 429 -22.99 21.05 10.55
C PHE A 429 -24.23 20.14 10.54
N LYS A 430 -24.56 19.56 11.70
CA LYS A 430 -25.82 18.84 11.90
C LYS A 430 -26.83 19.73 12.62
N LEU A 431 -27.71 20.38 11.87
CA LEU A 431 -28.82 21.14 12.43
C LEU A 431 -29.99 20.18 12.75
N HIS A 432 -30.41 20.15 14.02
CA HIS A 432 -31.58 19.37 14.42
C HIS A 432 -32.85 20.04 13.90
N GLY A 433 -33.75 19.27 13.27
CA GLY A 433 -35.04 19.76 12.78
C GLY A 433 -35.01 20.37 11.37
N ALA A 434 -33.84 20.53 10.75
CA ALA A 434 -33.76 20.70 9.30
C ALA A 434 -33.94 19.32 8.66
N GLY A 435 -34.97 19.15 7.82
CA GLY A 435 -35.08 17.97 6.95
C GLY A 435 -33.77 17.77 6.18
N LYS A 436 -33.50 16.53 5.73
CA LYS A 436 -32.31 16.17 4.94
C LYS A 436 -31.96 17.29 3.95
N ILE A 437 -30.81 17.95 4.16
CA ILE A 437 -30.23 18.97 3.28
C ILE A 437 -29.87 18.33 1.96
#